data_AF-A0A6G8J5Y2-F1
#
_entry.id   AF-A0A6G8J5Y2-F1
#
_cell.length_a   1.000
_cell.length_b   1.000
_cell.length_c   1.000
_cell.angle_alpha   90.00
_cell.angle_beta   90.00
_cell.angle_gamma   90.00
#
_symmetry.space_group_name_H-M   'P 1'
#
loop_
_entity.id
_entity.type
_entity.pdbx_description
1 polymer ?
#
loop_
_entity_poly.entity_id
_entity_poly.type
_entity_poly.pdbx_seq_one_letter_code
_entity_poly.pdbx_strand_id
1 'polypeptide(L)'
;MRDFIKKHYILSTFILGLCGWGVYLYFSYFRYSDDREDIRLLPIQFSESKTTGFIYKTKPKVKYRKYFTIGLSLDNLYKISSEENGDKIYNDISEKYNYLRSIEETEEQFYQEAEKKFQISLKLYQDNVLKLDKKIFFPELSYGFSKVHNNRIWLIGGMGFFSFKEIANYEFTEDTEYRLEVTPNNLFPEYQEIEFFLIIHPMMQKH
;
A
#
# COMPACT_ATOMS: atom_id res chain seq x y z
N MET A 1 33.61 -8.68 42.11
CA MET A 1 32.66 -8.84 40.99
C MET A 1 32.02 -10.23 40.97
N ARG A 2 32.81 -11.33 40.95
CA ARG A 2 32.32 -12.72 40.99
C ARG A 2 31.43 -13.04 42.21
N ASP A 3 31.80 -12.54 43.39
CA ASP A 3 31.04 -12.81 44.63
C ASP A 3 29.73 -12.01 44.72
N PHE A 4 29.70 -10.82 44.11
CA PHE A 4 28.48 -10.01 43.98
C PHE A 4 27.46 -10.71 43.06
N ILE A 5 27.93 -11.21 41.90
CA ILE A 5 27.09 -11.95 40.96
C ILE A 5 26.56 -13.24 41.59
N LYS A 6 27.38 -13.98 42.35
CA LYS A 6 26.92 -15.18 43.08
C LYS A 6 25.86 -14.84 44.15
N LYS A 7 26.02 -13.75 44.88
CA LYS A 7 25.08 -13.32 45.94
C LYS A 7 23.77 -12.76 45.37
N HIS A 8 23.82 -12.14 44.19
CA HIS A 8 22.69 -11.46 43.56
C HIS A 8 22.34 -12.07 42.20
N TYR A 9 22.52 -13.38 42.02
CA TYR A 9 22.41 -14.01 40.71
C TYR A 9 20.99 -13.88 40.12
N ILE A 10 19.94 -14.00 40.94
CA ILE A 10 18.54 -13.82 40.50
C ILE A 10 18.32 -12.41 39.94
N LEU A 11 18.76 -11.38 40.67
CA LEU A 11 18.65 -9.99 40.25
C LEU A 11 19.49 -9.72 38.99
N SER A 12 20.70 -10.27 38.92
CA SER A 12 21.59 -10.12 37.77
C SER A 12 20.99 -10.76 36.50
N THR A 13 20.40 -11.95 36.63
CA THR A 13 19.68 -12.63 35.54
C THR A 13 18.44 -11.85 35.10
N PHE A 14 17.68 -11.29 36.04
CA PHE A 14 16.51 -10.46 35.72
C PHE A 14 16.88 -9.19 34.95
N ILE A 15 17.93 -8.48 35.38
CA ILE A 15 18.44 -7.29 34.68
C ILE A 15 18.92 -7.67 33.27
N LEU A 16 19.67 -8.76 33.12
CA LEU A 16 20.09 -9.25 31.80
C LEU A 16 18.90 -9.61 30.91
N GLY A 17 17.86 -10.23 31.46
CA GLY A 17 16.61 -10.51 30.75
C GLY A 17 15.94 -9.24 30.24
N LEU A 18 15.82 -8.21 31.08
CA LEU A 18 15.27 -6.91 30.69
C LEU A 18 16.13 -6.21 29.64
N CYS A 19 17.45 -6.24 29.76
CA CYS A 19 18.36 -5.70 28.74
C CYS A 19 18.21 -6.45 27.41
N GLY A 20 18.16 -7.78 27.43
CA GLY A 20 17.93 -8.60 26.25
C GLY A 20 16.60 -8.29 25.59
N TRP A 21 15.53 -8.15 26.37
CA TRP A 21 14.21 -7.74 25.88
C TRP A 21 14.23 -6.34 25.27
N GLY A 22 14.88 -5.38 25.94
CA GLY A 22 15.00 -4.01 25.45
C GLY A 22 15.75 -3.93 24.12
N VAL A 23 16.87 -4.65 24.00
CA VAL A 23 17.63 -4.79 22.74
C VAL A 23 16.75 -5.44 21.66
N TYR A 24 16.05 -6.52 22.00
CA TYR A 24 15.13 -7.17 21.09
C TYR A 24 14.05 -6.21 20.57
N LEU A 25 13.37 -5.48 21.45
CA LEU A 25 12.36 -4.48 21.06
C LEU A 25 12.96 -3.37 20.20
N TYR A 26 14.16 -2.89 20.53
CA TYR A 26 14.82 -1.85 19.74
C TYR A 26 15.08 -2.33 18.31
N PHE A 27 15.71 -3.50 18.14
CA PHE A 27 16.07 -4.01 16.82
C PHE A 27 14.90 -4.64 16.05
N SER A 28 13.82 -5.05 16.71
CA SER A 28 12.64 -5.61 16.02
C SER A 28 11.57 -4.56 15.73
N TYR A 29 11.43 -3.54 16.57
CA TYR A 29 10.30 -2.62 16.58
C TYR A 29 10.74 -1.16 16.41
N PHE A 30 11.49 -0.58 17.35
CA PHE A 30 11.73 0.87 17.37
C PHE A 30 12.64 1.35 16.24
N ARG A 31 13.66 0.57 15.86
CA ARG A 31 14.58 0.92 14.78
C ARG A 31 13.89 1.14 13.43
N TYR A 32 12.73 0.52 13.22
CA TYR A 32 11.98 0.56 11.96
C TYR A 32 10.62 1.26 12.11
N SER A 33 10.45 2.10 13.15
CA SER A 33 9.19 2.85 13.36
C SER A 33 8.79 3.64 12.12
N ASP A 34 9.73 4.39 11.58
CA ASP A 34 9.50 5.30 10.46
C ASP A 34 9.12 4.53 9.19
N ASP A 35 9.67 3.33 9.01
CA ASP A 35 9.37 2.46 7.88
C ASP A 35 7.96 1.89 7.92
N ARG A 36 7.43 1.63 9.14
CA ARG A 36 6.05 1.17 9.35
C ARG A 36 5.01 2.26 9.13
N GLU A 37 5.40 3.50 9.31
CA GLU A 37 4.55 4.66 9.14
C GLU A 37 4.75 5.33 7.77
N ASP A 38 5.66 4.81 6.94
CA ASP A 38 5.94 5.33 5.61
C ASP A 38 4.85 4.93 4.60
N ILE A 39 3.71 5.61 4.73
CA ILE A 39 2.57 5.51 3.82
C ILE A 39 2.62 6.71 2.87
N ARG A 40 2.58 6.45 1.56
CA ARG A 40 2.58 7.47 0.51
C ARG A 40 1.34 7.35 -0.35
N LEU A 41 0.69 8.48 -0.59
CA LEU A 41 -0.42 8.59 -1.54
C LEU A 41 0.11 9.33 -2.76
N LEU A 42 0.09 8.66 -3.91
CA LEU A 42 0.56 9.18 -5.18
C LEU A 42 -0.68 9.41 -6.07
N PRO A 43 -1.07 10.67 -6.34
CA PRO A 43 -2.32 10.95 -7.05
C PRO A 43 -2.24 10.47 -8.49
N ILE A 44 -3.21 9.67 -8.92
CA ILE A 44 -3.34 9.15 -10.28
C ILE A 44 -4.69 9.56 -10.85
N GLN A 45 -4.82 9.58 -12.18
CA GLN A 45 -6.07 9.96 -12.84
C GLN A 45 -6.46 8.87 -13.85
N PHE A 46 -7.67 8.33 -13.74
CA PHE A 46 -8.16 7.27 -14.64
C PHE A 46 -8.99 7.79 -15.81
N SER A 47 -9.27 9.10 -15.89
CA SER A 47 -10.01 9.68 -17.01
C SER A 47 -9.20 9.82 -18.29
N GLU A 48 -7.87 9.82 -18.22
CA GLU A 48 -6.97 9.99 -19.37
C GLU A 48 -5.78 9.04 -19.33
N SER A 49 -5.29 8.61 -20.50
CA SER A 49 -4.09 7.78 -20.59
C SER A 49 -2.85 8.67 -20.47
N LYS A 50 -2.53 9.03 -19.23
CA LYS A 50 -1.37 9.84 -18.89
C LYS A 50 -0.42 9.07 -17.98
N THR A 51 0.85 9.07 -18.35
CA THR A 51 1.90 8.54 -17.47
C THR A 51 2.30 9.62 -16.47
N THR A 52 2.17 9.32 -15.19
CA THR A 52 2.54 10.21 -14.10
C THR A 52 3.81 9.71 -13.42
N GLY A 53 4.80 10.59 -13.31
CA GLY A 53 6.08 10.32 -12.65
C GLY A 53 6.06 10.74 -11.18
N PHE A 54 6.59 9.89 -10.30
CA PHE A 54 6.76 10.19 -8.89
C PHE A 54 8.19 9.88 -8.43
N ILE A 55 8.65 10.63 -7.43
CA ILE A 55 9.89 10.35 -6.71
C ILE A 55 9.54 9.78 -5.35
N TYR A 56 10.04 8.58 -5.06
CA TYR A 56 9.89 7.90 -3.78
C TYR A 56 11.26 7.75 -3.11
N LYS A 57 11.46 8.51 -2.04
CA LYS A 57 12.65 8.41 -1.18
C LYS A 57 12.34 7.49 0.00
N THR A 58 13.11 6.42 0.11
CA THR A 58 12.95 5.47 1.21
C THR A 58 13.39 6.08 2.54
N LYS A 59 12.93 5.50 3.64
CA LYS A 59 13.39 5.89 4.97
C LYS A 59 14.82 5.37 5.22
N PRO A 60 15.55 5.95 6.20
CA PRO A 60 16.92 5.51 6.48
C PRO A 60 17.05 4.09 6.98
N LYS A 61 15.96 3.53 7.50
CA LYS A 61 15.88 2.12 7.90
C LYS A 61 14.66 1.54 7.20
N VAL A 62 14.86 0.46 6.44
CA VAL A 62 13.81 -0.23 5.68
C VAL A 62 13.90 -1.72 6.00
N LYS A 63 12.77 -2.27 6.43
CA LYS A 63 12.63 -3.70 6.73
C LYS A 63 11.39 -4.28 6.06
N TYR A 64 10.35 -3.47 5.89
CA TYR A 64 9.06 -3.94 5.42
C TYR A 64 8.98 -3.81 3.90
N ARG A 65 8.64 -4.92 3.26
CA ARG A 65 8.18 -4.95 1.88
C ARG A 65 6.99 -3.99 1.74
N LYS A 66 7.02 -3.18 0.69
CA LYS A 66 5.99 -2.16 0.43
C LYS A 66 5.00 -2.69 -0.58
N TYR A 67 3.73 -2.51 -0.28
CA TYR A 67 2.61 -2.98 -1.07
C TYR A 67 2.07 -1.82 -1.90
N PHE A 68 1.70 -2.13 -3.13
CA PHE A 68 1.04 -1.20 -4.02
C PHE A 68 -0.46 -1.44 -3.94
N THR A 69 -1.19 -0.45 -3.45
CA THR A 69 -2.64 -0.51 -3.31
C THR A 69 -3.27 0.69 -3.99
N ILE A 70 -4.56 0.60 -4.28
CA ILE A 70 -5.33 1.73 -4.84
C ILE A 70 -6.24 2.30 -3.75
N GLY A 71 -6.46 3.60 -3.77
CA GLY A 71 -7.47 4.25 -2.95
C GLY A 71 -8.21 5.32 -3.72
N LEU A 72 -9.52 5.39 -3.51
CA LEU A 72 -10.43 6.42 -4.00
C LEU A 72 -10.90 7.24 -2.81
N SER A 73 -10.90 8.57 -2.92
CA SER A 73 -11.34 9.46 -1.84
C SER A 73 -12.85 9.34 -1.59
N LEU A 74 -13.23 8.87 -0.40
CA LEU A 74 -14.63 8.78 0.01
C LEU A 74 -15.27 10.16 0.15
N ASP A 75 -14.54 11.12 0.73
CA ASP A 75 -15.06 12.47 0.92
C ASP A 75 -15.38 13.14 -0.41
N ASN A 76 -14.61 12.84 -1.45
CA ASN A 76 -14.86 13.33 -2.80
C ASN A 76 -15.98 12.54 -3.49
N LEU A 77 -16.04 11.22 -3.31
CA LEU A 77 -17.17 10.41 -3.80
C LEU A 77 -18.52 10.86 -3.21
N TYR A 78 -18.58 11.17 -1.91
CA TYR A 78 -19.80 11.66 -1.26
C TYR A 78 -20.20 13.07 -1.70
N LYS A 79 -19.22 13.92 -2.04
CA LYS A 79 -19.52 15.24 -2.62
C LYS A 79 -20.21 15.07 -3.96
N ILE A 80 -19.71 14.18 -4.81
CA ILE A 80 -20.31 13.86 -6.12
C ILE A 80 -21.68 13.17 -5.93
N SER A 81 -21.84 12.31 -4.92
CA SER A 81 -23.11 11.62 -4.62
C SER A 81 -24.23 12.51 -4.09
N SER A 82 -23.92 13.73 -3.66
CA SER A 82 -24.96 14.73 -3.39
C SER A 82 -25.66 15.23 -4.66
N GLU A 83 -25.14 14.86 -5.83
CA GLU A 83 -25.72 15.09 -7.15
C GLU A 83 -26.31 13.78 -7.73
N GLU A 84 -27.28 13.88 -8.64
CA GLU A 84 -28.03 12.75 -9.22
C GLU A 84 -27.14 11.66 -9.89
N ASN A 85 -25.88 11.99 -10.20
CA ASN A 85 -24.92 11.09 -10.84
C ASN A 85 -24.03 10.31 -9.86
N GLY A 86 -23.79 10.79 -8.63
CA GLY A 86 -22.80 10.13 -7.77
C GLY A 86 -23.30 8.87 -7.07
N ASP A 87 -24.60 8.73 -6.82
CA ASP A 87 -25.18 7.45 -6.37
C ASP A 87 -25.00 6.34 -7.42
N LYS A 88 -25.09 6.69 -8.71
CA LYS A 88 -24.83 5.75 -9.81
C LYS A 88 -23.37 5.30 -9.82
N ILE A 89 -22.45 6.25 -9.67
CA ILE A 89 -21.00 5.97 -9.61
C ILE A 89 -20.66 5.08 -8.41
N TYR A 90 -21.19 5.41 -7.22
CA TYR A 90 -20.96 4.62 -6.02
C TYR A 90 -21.46 3.18 -6.19
N ASN A 91 -22.69 3.00 -6.70
CA ASN A 91 -23.27 1.68 -6.91
C ASN A 91 -22.49 0.87 -7.96
N ASP A 92 -22.07 1.50 -9.06
CA ASP A 92 -21.23 0.85 -10.08
C ASP A 92 -19.89 0.37 -9.51
N ILE A 93 -19.19 1.21 -8.73
CA ILE A 93 -17.95 0.80 -8.05
C ILE A 93 -18.22 -0.34 -7.05
N SER A 94 -19.26 -0.22 -6.24
CA SER A 94 -19.60 -1.24 -5.23
C SER A 94 -19.90 -2.61 -5.86
N GLU A 95 -20.65 -2.64 -6.97
CA GLU A 95 -20.98 -3.87 -7.68
C GLU A 95 -19.76 -4.46 -8.41
N LYS A 96 -19.02 -3.62 -9.11
CA LYS A 96 -17.84 -4.02 -9.92
C LYS A 96 -16.73 -4.61 -9.06
N TYR A 97 -16.53 -4.09 -7.84
CA TYR A 97 -15.42 -4.48 -6.96
C TYR A 97 -15.85 -5.30 -5.73
N ASN A 98 -16.99 -5.98 -5.82
CA ASN A 98 -17.49 -6.82 -4.74
C ASN A 98 -16.51 -7.95 -4.38
N TYR A 99 -15.94 -7.87 -3.17
CA TYR A 99 -15.01 -8.83 -2.57
C TYR A 99 -15.50 -10.29 -2.59
N LEU A 100 -16.81 -10.53 -2.48
CA LEU A 100 -17.32 -11.90 -2.49
C LEU A 100 -17.15 -12.58 -3.86
N ARG A 101 -17.05 -11.81 -4.95
CA ARG A 101 -16.84 -12.35 -6.30
C ARG A 101 -15.37 -12.73 -6.55
N SER A 102 -14.40 -12.10 -5.90
CA SER A 102 -12.97 -12.34 -6.12
C SER A 102 -12.43 -13.58 -5.39
N ILE A 103 -13.06 -14.03 -4.30
CA ILE A 103 -12.57 -15.16 -3.50
C ILE A 103 -12.58 -16.48 -4.28
N GLU A 104 -13.59 -16.68 -5.13
CA GLU A 104 -13.84 -17.95 -5.83
C GLU A 104 -13.45 -17.90 -7.32
N GLU A 105 -12.88 -16.79 -7.79
CA GLU A 105 -12.60 -16.61 -9.22
C GLU A 105 -11.47 -17.52 -9.70
N THR A 106 -11.61 -18.04 -10.92
CA THR A 106 -10.51 -18.72 -11.64
C THR A 106 -9.53 -17.69 -12.20
N GLU A 107 -8.33 -18.15 -12.59
CA GLU A 107 -7.35 -17.27 -13.25
C GLU A 107 -7.91 -16.64 -14.53
N GLU A 108 -8.68 -17.40 -15.32
CA GLU A 108 -9.32 -16.89 -16.52
C GLU A 108 -10.36 -15.80 -16.18
N GLN A 109 -11.21 -16.05 -15.18
CA GLN A 109 -12.19 -15.06 -14.70
C GLN A 109 -11.51 -13.80 -14.18
N PHE A 110 -10.40 -13.94 -13.44
CA PHE A 110 -9.61 -12.81 -12.96
C PHE A 110 -9.19 -11.88 -14.10
N TYR A 111 -8.62 -12.42 -15.19
CA TYR A 111 -8.20 -11.58 -16.31
C TYR A 111 -9.38 -11.01 -17.11
N GLN A 112 -10.47 -11.77 -17.29
CA GLN A 112 -11.68 -11.29 -17.96
C GLN A 112 -12.35 -10.13 -17.19
N GLU A 113 -12.46 -10.26 -15.87
CA GLU A 113 -13.03 -9.22 -15.01
C GLU A 113 -12.11 -8.01 -14.88
N ALA A 114 -10.79 -8.23 -14.87
CA ALA A 114 -9.82 -7.17 -14.78
C ALA A 114 -9.97 -6.14 -15.92
N GLU A 115 -10.35 -6.54 -17.13
CA GLU A 115 -10.56 -5.62 -18.27
C GLU A 115 -11.59 -4.52 -17.99
N LYS A 116 -12.53 -4.76 -17.07
CA LYS A 116 -13.58 -3.80 -16.69
C LYS A 116 -13.22 -3.01 -15.44
N LYS A 117 -12.06 -3.27 -14.84
CA LYS A 117 -11.61 -2.74 -13.56
C LYS A 117 -10.38 -1.83 -13.72
N PHE A 118 -10.02 -1.16 -12.63
CA PHE A 118 -8.84 -0.32 -12.54
C PHE A 118 -7.61 -1.18 -12.72
N GLN A 119 -6.75 -0.73 -13.62
CA GLN A 119 -5.45 -1.34 -13.88
C GLN A 119 -4.45 -0.23 -14.14
N ILE A 120 -3.24 -0.42 -13.64
CA ILE A 120 -2.12 0.47 -13.94
C ILE A 120 -0.94 -0.36 -14.46
N SER A 121 -0.11 0.26 -15.28
CA SER A 121 1.26 -0.17 -15.52
C SER A 121 2.17 0.62 -14.58
N LEU A 122 3.06 -0.08 -13.87
CA LEU A 122 4.05 0.51 -12.98
C LEU A 122 5.45 0.17 -13.50
N LYS A 123 6.24 1.21 -13.74
CA LYS A 123 7.68 1.10 -13.89
C LYS A 123 8.37 1.72 -12.70
N LEU A 124 9.37 1.03 -12.16
CA LEU A 124 10.16 1.50 -11.02
C LEU A 124 11.62 1.47 -11.40
N TYR A 125 12.28 2.60 -11.21
CA TYR A 125 13.67 2.84 -11.53
C TYR A 125 14.44 3.16 -10.25
N GLN A 126 15.64 2.62 -10.15
CA GLN A 126 16.63 2.96 -9.13
C GLN A 126 17.89 3.40 -9.86
N ASP A 127 18.39 4.61 -9.57
CA ASP A 127 19.57 5.17 -10.24
C ASP A 127 19.45 5.12 -11.78
N ASN A 128 18.26 5.42 -12.30
CA ASN A 128 17.88 5.33 -13.72
C ASN A 128 17.89 3.91 -14.33
N VAL A 129 18.17 2.87 -13.54
CA VAL A 129 18.06 1.47 -13.97
C VAL A 129 16.65 0.96 -13.69
N LEU A 130 15.97 0.42 -14.70
CA LEU A 130 14.67 -0.23 -14.55
C LEU A 130 14.78 -1.47 -13.67
N LYS A 131 14.02 -1.50 -12.58
CA LYS A 131 13.99 -2.61 -11.61
C LYS A 131 12.69 -3.39 -11.63
N LEU A 132 11.58 -2.75 -12.00
CA LEU A 132 10.26 -3.36 -12.11
C LEU A 132 9.54 -2.75 -13.32
N ASP A 133 8.90 -3.60 -14.11
CA ASP A 133 7.96 -3.22 -15.17
C ASP A 133 6.82 -4.24 -15.15
N LYS A 134 5.71 -3.88 -14.51
CA LYS A 134 4.58 -4.79 -14.26
C LYS A 134 3.26 -4.05 -14.36
N LYS A 135 2.24 -4.76 -14.84
CA LYS A 135 0.85 -4.36 -14.62
C LYS A 135 0.44 -4.67 -13.19
N ILE A 136 -0.45 -3.84 -12.65
CA ILE A 136 -1.09 -4.04 -11.35
C ILE A 136 -2.60 -4.03 -11.58
N PHE A 137 -3.23 -5.10 -11.12
CA PHE A 137 -4.66 -5.34 -11.15
C PHE A 137 -5.25 -5.08 -9.76
N PHE A 138 -6.46 -4.51 -9.71
CA PHE A 138 -7.19 -4.27 -8.48
C PHE A 138 -8.52 -5.03 -8.55
N PRO A 139 -8.57 -6.33 -8.18
CA PRO A 139 -9.76 -7.17 -8.39
C PRO A 139 -10.92 -6.80 -7.46
N GLU A 140 -10.61 -6.19 -6.31
CA GLU A 140 -11.55 -5.88 -5.25
C GLU A 140 -11.21 -4.54 -4.59
N LEU A 141 -12.22 -3.91 -4.01
CA LEU A 141 -12.09 -2.69 -3.22
C LEU A 141 -12.87 -2.88 -1.91
N SER A 142 -12.32 -2.34 -0.83
CA SER A 142 -12.89 -2.41 0.50
C SER A 142 -12.77 -1.06 1.20
N TYR A 143 -13.60 -0.86 2.22
CA TYR A 143 -13.53 0.34 3.04
C TYR A 143 -12.25 0.36 3.86
N GLY A 144 -11.54 1.47 3.76
CA GLY A 144 -10.32 1.70 4.50
C GLY A 144 -10.12 3.17 4.84
N PHE A 145 -8.97 3.45 5.42
CA PHE A 145 -8.53 4.80 5.64
C PHE A 145 -7.02 4.82 5.59
N SER A 146 -6.46 5.95 5.16
CA SER A 146 -5.03 6.21 5.26
C SER A 146 -4.80 7.41 6.16
N LYS A 147 -3.69 7.42 6.89
CA LYS A 147 -3.25 8.57 7.68
C LYS A 147 -2.18 9.32 6.91
N VAL A 148 -2.40 10.62 6.69
CA VAL A 148 -1.47 11.52 6.02
C VAL A 148 -1.29 12.76 6.89
N HIS A 149 -0.08 13.01 7.38
CA HIS A 149 0.25 14.19 8.19
C HIS A 149 -0.76 14.47 9.32
N ASN A 150 -1.05 13.44 10.14
CA ASN A 150 -2.06 13.44 11.22
C ASN A 150 -3.53 13.57 10.81
N ASN A 151 -3.83 13.82 9.53
CA ASN A 151 -5.19 13.79 9.00
C ASN A 151 -5.54 12.39 8.51
N ARG A 152 -6.78 11.96 8.81
CA ARG A 152 -7.32 10.69 8.32
C ARG A 152 -8.08 10.96 7.03
N ILE A 153 -7.67 10.32 5.95
CA ILE A 153 -8.40 10.32 4.68
C ILE A 153 -9.16 9.00 4.59
N TRP A 154 -10.47 9.08 4.43
CA TRP A 154 -11.32 7.92 4.22
C TRP A 154 -11.21 7.48 2.76
N LEU A 155 -10.97 6.19 2.55
CA LEU A 155 -10.71 5.65 1.22
C LEU A 155 -11.54 4.39 0.98
N ILE A 156 -12.07 4.25 -0.22
CA ILE A 156 -12.40 2.93 -0.77
C ILE A 156 -11.13 2.45 -1.47
N GLY A 157 -10.55 1.33 -1.05
CA GLY A 157 -9.26 0.91 -1.55
C GLY A 157 -9.07 -0.60 -1.60
N GLY A 158 -8.15 -1.03 -2.45
CA GLY A 158 -7.93 -2.44 -2.75
C GLY A 158 -6.46 -2.79 -2.84
N MET A 159 -6.13 -4.03 -2.48
CA MET A 159 -4.79 -4.56 -2.67
C MET A 159 -4.50 -4.73 -4.15
N GLY A 160 -3.31 -4.31 -4.59
CA GLY A 160 -2.85 -4.56 -5.96
C GLY A 160 -2.30 -5.98 -6.11
N PHE A 161 -2.42 -6.50 -7.33
CA PHE A 161 -1.90 -7.81 -7.73
C PHE A 161 -1.10 -7.70 -9.02
N PHE A 162 0.07 -8.32 -9.10
CA PHE A 162 0.85 -8.41 -10.35
C PHE A 162 0.29 -9.44 -11.32
N SER A 163 -0.35 -10.48 -10.79
CA SER A 163 -1.01 -11.56 -11.52
C SER A 163 -2.02 -12.26 -10.59
N PHE A 164 -2.74 -13.27 -11.09
CA PHE A 164 -3.70 -14.02 -10.27
C PHE A 164 -3.03 -14.55 -8.99
N LYS A 165 -3.54 -14.10 -7.83
CA LYS A 165 -3.05 -14.42 -6.47
C LYS A 165 -1.61 -13.96 -6.14
N GLU A 166 -0.96 -13.18 -7.01
CA GLU A 166 0.35 -12.61 -6.75
C GLU A 166 0.22 -11.15 -6.30
N ILE A 167 0.38 -10.89 -5.00
CA ILE A 167 0.24 -9.54 -4.45
C ILE A 167 1.32 -8.60 -5.00
N ALA A 168 0.92 -7.41 -5.43
CA ALA A 168 1.80 -6.37 -5.93
C ALA A 168 2.56 -5.70 -4.79
N ASN A 169 3.85 -5.97 -4.70
CA ASN A 169 4.72 -5.43 -3.67
C ASN A 169 6.19 -5.42 -4.12
N TYR A 170 7.03 -4.67 -3.40
CA TYR A 170 8.45 -4.50 -3.73
C TYR A 170 9.30 -4.32 -2.47
N GLU A 171 10.53 -4.83 -2.51
CA GLU A 171 11.52 -4.68 -1.44
C GLU A 171 12.46 -3.51 -1.79
N PHE A 172 12.26 -2.41 -1.08
CA PHE A 172 13.00 -1.18 -1.27
C PHE A 172 14.31 -1.19 -0.48
N THR A 173 15.35 -0.58 -1.04
CA THR A 173 16.66 -0.42 -0.37
C THR A 173 16.64 0.80 0.55
N GLU A 174 17.33 0.73 1.70
CA GLU A 174 17.50 1.85 2.63
C GLU A 174 18.16 3.06 1.93
N ASP A 175 17.82 4.28 2.37
CA ASP A 175 18.47 5.53 1.93
C ASP A 175 18.60 5.69 0.40
N THR A 176 17.60 5.22 -0.34
CA THR A 176 17.61 5.15 -1.81
C THR A 176 16.45 5.93 -2.40
N GLU A 177 16.70 6.62 -3.52
CA GLU A 177 15.68 7.29 -4.31
C GLU A 177 15.22 6.40 -5.46
N TYR A 178 13.90 6.28 -5.62
CA TYR A 178 13.26 5.57 -6.70
C TYR A 178 12.41 6.53 -7.52
N ARG A 179 12.43 6.35 -8.83
CA ARG A 179 11.51 7.01 -9.76
C ARG A 179 10.44 6.00 -10.18
N LEU A 180 9.18 6.36 -9.98
CA LEU A 180 8.04 5.56 -10.41
C LEU A 180 7.40 6.24 -11.61
N GLU A 181 7.05 5.46 -12.62
CA GLU A 181 6.18 5.89 -13.73
C GLU A 181 4.92 5.03 -13.66
N VAL A 182 3.77 5.69 -13.57
CA VAL A 182 2.48 5.04 -13.42
C VAL A 182 1.57 5.44 -14.57
N THR A 183 1.03 4.45 -15.28
CA THR A 183 0.15 4.67 -16.43
C THR A 183 -1.16 3.91 -16.21
N PRO A 184 -2.33 4.58 -16.15
CA PRO A 184 -3.62 3.91 -16.20
C PRO A 184 -3.79 3.15 -17.51
N ASN A 185 -4.19 1.88 -17.43
CA ASN A 185 -4.38 1.04 -18.62
C ASN A 185 -5.83 1.12 -19.13
N ASN A 186 -6.79 1.09 -18.22
CA ASN A 186 -8.21 1.22 -18.52
C ASN A 186 -8.66 2.62 -18.12
N LEU A 187 -9.38 3.29 -19.02
CA LEU A 187 -9.85 4.65 -18.80
C LEU A 187 -11.32 4.66 -18.41
N PHE A 188 -11.66 5.50 -17.45
CA PHE A 188 -13.01 5.70 -16.95
C PHE A 188 -13.30 7.21 -16.89
N PRO A 189 -13.62 7.85 -18.04
CA PRO A 189 -13.91 9.27 -18.10
C PRO A 189 -15.05 9.70 -17.17
N GLU A 190 -16.01 8.82 -16.92
CA GLU A 190 -17.11 9.00 -15.96
C GLU A 190 -16.63 9.22 -14.52
N TYR A 191 -15.38 8.89 -14.20
CA TYR A 191 -14.77 9.08 -12.89
C TYR A 191 -13.80 10.28 -12.85
N GLN A 192 -13.84 11.19 -13.81
CA GLN A 192 -12.90 12.32 -13.89
C GLN A 192 -12.84 13.21 -12.64
N GLU A 193 -13.96 13.30 -11.91
CA GLU A 193 -14.07 14.10 -10.69
C GLU A 193 -13.64 13.33 -9.43
N ILE A 194 -13.33 12.03 -9.57
CA ILE A 194 -12.91 11.17 -8.48
C ILE A 194 -11.41 11.29 -8.25
N GLU A 195 -11.00 11.53 -7.01
CA GLU A 195 -9.58 11.50 -6.63
C GLU A 195 -9.11 10.06 -6.39
N PHE A 196 -8.17 9.60 -7.21
CA PHE A 196 -7.51 8.30 -7.07
C PHE A 196 -6.07 8.45 -6.59
N PHE A 197 -5.62 7.46 -5.82
CA PHE A 197 -4.26 7.37 -5.31
C PHE A 197 -3.71 5.96 -5.55
N LEU A 198 -2.50 5.89 -6.11
CA LEU A 198 -1.63 4.74 -5.88
C LEU A 198 -1.00 4.92 -4.50
N ILE A 199 -1.20 3.95 -3.63
CA ILE A 199 -0.72 3.98 -2.25
C ILE A 199 0.45 3.01 -2.13
N ILE A 200 1.56 3.51 -1.63
CA ILE A 200 2.71 2.69 -1.22
C ILE A 200 2.68 2.62 0.29
N HIS A 201 2.52 1.43 0.87
CA HIS A 201 2.52 1.27 2.31
C HIS A 201 3.21 -0.01 2.74
N PRO A 202 3.84 -0.04 3.93
CA PRO A 202 4.34 -1.27 4.51
C PRO A 202 3.16 -2.18 4.90
N MET A 203 3.31 -3.49 4.69
CA MET A 203 2.48 -4.46 5.41
C MET A 203 3.25 -4.92 6.64
N MET A 204 2.72 -4.61 7.82
CA MET A 204 3.18 -5.27 9.03
C MET A 204 2.72 -6.72 8.94
N GLN A 205 3.59 -7.64 8.54
CA GLN A 205 3.30 -9.06 8.72
C GLN A 205 2.93 -9.28 10.19
N LYS A 206 1.73 -9.79 10.44
CA LYS A 206 1.48 -10.54 11.67
C LYS A 206 2.28 -11.83 11.53
N HIS A 207 3.43 -11.90 12.20
CA HIS A 207 4.02 -13.18 12.57
C HIS A 207 3.13 -13.84 13.63
#